data_AF-A0A7C4AUV1-F1
#
_entry.id   AF-A0A7C4AUV1-F1
#
_cell.length_a   1.000
_cell.length_b   1.000
_cell.length_c   1.000
_cell.angle_alpha   90.00
_cell.angle_beta   90.00
_cell.angle_gamma   90.00
#
_symmetry.space_group_name_H-M   'P 1'
#
loop_
_entity.id
_entity.type
_entity.pdbx_description
1 polymer ?
#
loop_
_entity_poly.entity_id
_entity_poly.type
_entity_poly.pdbx_seq_one_letter_code
_entity_poly.pdbx_strand_id
1 'polypeptide(L)'
;MARNFVLKVFVVLVAGLFLFSCATAPSKPDWVMKGSGAFKGEKKTLYGVGIAEGIKSEALRRTTADNRAIAEISKQLSTMSTSLMRDYMASANATEQEKSSGEQYVEN
;
A
#
# COMPACT_ATOMS: atom_id res chain seq x y z
N MET A 1 -31.05 -38.75 -39.38
CA MET A 1 -29.67 -38.24 -39.19
C MET A 1 -29.62 -36.94 -38.37
N ALA A 2 -30.61 -36.03 -38.49
CA ALA A 2 -30.65 -34.76 -37.77
C ALA A 2 -30.76 -34.84 -36.22
N ARG A 3 -31.53 -35.81 -35.68
CA ARG A 3 -31.75 -35.93 -34.22
C ARG A 3 -30.46 -36.12 -33.40
N ASN A 4 -29.52 -36.91 -33.92
CA ASN A 4 -28.25 -37.20 -33.22
C ASN A 4 -27.25 -36.03 -33.39
N PHE A 5 -27.38 -35.25 -34.46
CA PHE A 5 -26.58 -34.05 -34.68
C PHE A 5 -27.03 -32.93 -33.74
N VAL A 6 -28.34 -32.69 -33.62
CA VAL A 6 -28.92 -31.71 -32.69
C VAL A 6 -28.59 -32.06 -31.24
N LEU A 7 -28.66 -33.34 -30.85
CA LEU A 7 -28.32 -33.78 -29.49
C LEU A 7 -26.84 -33.54 -29.16
N LYS A 8 -25.91 -33.81 -30.11
CA LYS A 8 -24.47 -33.57 -29.92
C LYS A 8 -24.14 -32.08 -29.81
N VAL A 9 -24.77 -31.25 -30.64
CA VAL A 9 -24.60 -29.78 -30.59
C VAL A 9 -25.12 -29.23 -29.26
N PHE A 10 -26.26 -29.73 -28.78
CA PHE A 10 -26.82 -29.31 -27.50
C PHE A 10 -25.95 -29.71 -26.31
N VAL A 11 -25.39 -30.94 -26.32
CA VAL A 11 -24.45 -31.40 -25.29
C VAL A 11 -23.15 -30.57 -25.27
N VAL A 12 -22.62 -30.20 -26.44
CA VAL A 12 -21.43 -29.33 -26.53
C VAL A 12 -21.73 -27.92 -26.03
N LEU A 13 -22.90 -27.37 -26.33
CA LEU A 13 -23.32 -26.05 -25.84
C LEU A 13 -23.50 -26.01 -24.31
N VAL A 14 -24.15 -27.03 -23.75
CA VAL A 14 -24.35 -27.14 -22.30
C VAL A 14 -23.01 -27.37 -21.59
N ALA A 15 -22.13 -28.22 -22.12
CA ALA A 15 -20.78 -28.41 -21.58
C ALA A 15 -19.92 -27.13 -21.66
N GLY A 16 -20.07 -26.34 -22.73
CA GLY A 16 -19.41 -25.03 -22.86
C GLY A 16 -19.88 -24.02 -21.82
N LEU A 17 -21.17 -24.02 -21.46
CA LEU A 17 -21.74 -23.15 -20.42
C LEU A 17 -21.23 -23.48 -19.01
N PHE A 18 -20.95 -24.75 -18.71
CA PHE A 18 -20.43 -25.14 -17.39
C PHE A 18 -18.99 -24.69 -17.12
N LEU A 19 -18.18 -24.44 -18.17
CA LEU A 19 -16.79 -23.99 -18.02
C LEU A 19 -16.65 -22.49 -17.69
N PHE A 20 -17.72 -21.70 -17.85
CA PHE A 20 -17.72 -20.27 -17.49
C PHE A 20 -18.18 -19.98 -16.05
N SER A 21 -18.59 -21.01 -15.30
CA SER A 21 -19.14 -20.82 -13.94
C SER A 21 -18.08 -20.62 -12.86
N CYS A 22 -16.78 -20.72 -13.17
CA CYS A 22 -15.68 -20.56 -12.21
C CYS A 22 -14.91 -19.22 -12.39
N ALA A 23 -15.61 -18.13 -12.70
CA ALA A 23 -14.99 -16.81 -12.84
C ALA A 23 -15.30 -15.85 -11.66
N THR A 24 -16.15 -16.25 -10.71
CA THR A 24 -16.59 -15.36 -9.61
C THR A 24 -15.90 -15.71 -8.29
N ALA A 25 -14.57 -15.66 -8.25
CA ALA A 25 -13.84 -15.66 -6.99
C ALA A 25 -14.01 -14.27 -6.33
N PRO A 26 -14.32 -14.18 -5.02
CA PRO A 26 -14.40 -12.89 -4.34
C PRO A 26 -13.04 -12.18 -4.44
N SER A 27 -13.04 -10.93 -4.91
CA SER A 27 -11.83 -10.12 -4.98
C SER A 27 -11.25 -9.97 -3.59
N LYS A 28 -10.05 -10.50 -3.37
CA LYS A 28 -9.33 -10.31 -2.11
C LYS A 28 -9.14 -8.79 -1.87
N PRO A 29 -9.17 -8.33 -0.61
CA PRO A 29 -8.94 -6.92 -0.30
C PRO A 29 -7.60 -6.44 -0.89
N ASP A 30 -7.56 -5.22 -1.38
CA ASP A 30 -6.36 -4.66 -2.02
C ASP A 30 -5.13 -4.67 -1.11
N TRP A 31 -5.29 -4.45 0.20
CA TRP A 31 -4.18 -4.50 1.17
C TRP A 31 -3.58 -5.90 1.32
N VAL A 32 -4.33 -6.96 0.99
CA VAL A 32 -3.80 -8.34 0.95
C VAL A 32 -2.98 -8.57 -0.31
N MET A 33 -3.40 -8.00 -1.45
CA MET A 33 -2.78 -8.24 -2.75
C MET A 33 -1.59 -7.32 -3.05
N LYS A 34 -1.69 -6.06 -2.62
CA LYS A 34 -0.72 -4.99 -2.91
C LYS A 34 0.11 -4.60 -1.67
N GLY A 35 -0.19 -5.16 -0.50
CA GLY A 35 0.46 -4.79 0.76
C GLY A 35 0.31 -3.29 1.04
N SER A 36 1.41 -2.66 1.50
CA SER A 36 1.48 -1.21 1.71
C SER A 36 1.21 -0.41 0.42
N GLY A 37 1.37 -0.99 -0.76
CA GLY A 37 1.05 -0.36 -2.04
C GLY A 37 -0.44 -0.12 -2.27
N ALA A 38 -1.32 -0.69 -1.44
CA ALA A 38 -2.76 -0.45 -1.50
C ALA A 38 -3.18 0.95 -1.02
N PHE A 39 -2.36 1.59 -0.18
CA PHE A 39 -2.70 2.84 0.50
C PHE A 39 -2.09 4.09 -0.17
N LYS A 40 -1.92 4.06 -1.50
CA LYS A 40 -1.47 5.22 -2.28
C LYS A 40 -2.62 6.21 -2.46
N GLY A 41 -2.85 7.08 -1.49
CA GLY A 41 -3.86 8.15 -1.54
C GLY A 41 -3.24 9.55 -1.43
N GLU A 42 -4.05 10.57 -1.70
CA GLU A 42 -3.65 11.99 -1.56
C GLU A 42 -3.33 12.38 -0.10
N LYS A 43 -3.88 11.65 0.87
CA LYS A 43 -3.63 11.87 2.30
C LYS A 43 -2.35 11.15 2.74
N LYS A 44 -1.43 11.89 3.35
CA LYS A 44 -0.24 11.34 4.03
C LYS A 44 -0.69 10.57 5.27
N THR A 45 -0.95 9.27 5.11
CA THR A 45 -1.31 8.38 6.21
C THR A 45 -0.17 7.37 6.42
N LEU A 46 0.16 7.10 7.67
CA LEU A 46 1.12 6.06 8.02
C LEU A 46 0.44 4.70 7.95
N TYR A 47 1.00 3.79 7.18
CA TYR A 47 0.47 2.42 7.04
C TYR A 47 1.61 1.43 6.94
N GLY A 48 1.43 0.24 7.49
CA GLY A 48 2.34 -0.88 7.33
C GLY A 48 1.55 -2.14 7.09
N VAL A 49 1.83 -2.83 5.99
CA VAL A 49 1.32 -4.18 5.75
C VAL A 49 2.50 -5.10 5.51
N GLY A 50 2.70 -6.05 6.42
CA GLY A 50 3.73 -7.06 6.28
C GLY A 50 3.21 -8.29 5.56
N ILE A 51 4.01 -8.80 4.64
CA ILE A 51 3.72 -10.03 3.90
C ILE A 51 4.67 -11.10 4.41
N ALA A 52 4.17 -12.29 4.71
CA ALA A 52 4.98 -13.44 5.13
C ALA A 52 4.53 -14.70 4.38
N GLU A 53 5.40 -15.19 3.51
CA GLU A 53 5.18 -16.38 2.67
C GLU A 53 6.15 -17.51 3.04
N GLY A 54 5.82 -18.75 2.70
CA GLY A 54 6.68 -19.92 2.93
C GLY A 54 6.72 -20.45 4.37
N ILE A 55 5.96 -19.86 5.31
CA ILE A 55 5.91 -20.29 6.71
C ILE A 55 4.73 -21.25 6.93
N LYS A 56 5.05 -22.49 7.34
CA LYS A 56 4.05 -23.55 7.61
C LYS A 56 3.20 -23.27 8.85
N SER A 57 3.83 -22.82 9.93
CA SER A 57 3.12 -22.45 11.17
C SER A 57 2.34 -21.16 10.99
N GLU A 58 1.03 -21.21 11.19
CA GLU A 58 0.16 -20.04 11.06
C GLU A 58 0.52 -18.94 12.06
N ALA A 59 0.76 -19.30 13.32
CA ALA A 59 1.13 -18.33 14.34
C ALA A 59 2.43 -17.59 13.97
N LEU A 60 3.46 -18.34 13.55
CA LEU A 60 4.74 -17.75 13.14
C LEU A 60 4.59 -16.87 11.90
N ARG A 61 3.72 -17.26 10.96
CA ARG A 61 3.43 -16.47 9.76
C ARG A 61 2.81 -15.13 10.11
N ARG A 62 1.83 -15.12 11.04
CA ARG A 62 1.20 -13.89 11.54
C ARG A 62 2.22 -12.99 12.23
N THR A 63 2.97 -13.52 13.20
CA THR A 63 4.00 -12.73 13.91
C THR A 63 5.06 -12.18 12.97
N THR A 64 5.47 -12.93 11.95
CA THR A 64 6.44 -12.44 10.95
C THR A 64 5.86 -11.32 10.10
N ALA A 65 4.59 -11.44 9.68
CA ALA A 65 3.89 -10.38 8.97
C ALA A 65 3.76 -9.13 9.85
N ASP A 66 3.36 -9.28 11.12
CA ASP A 66 3.23 -8.16 12.06
C ASP A 66 4.57 -7.43 12.27
N ASN A 67 5.67 -8.18 12.47
CA ASN A 67 7.00 -7.60 12.61
C ASN A 67 7.45 -6.82 11.37
N ARG A 68 7.14 -7.32 10.17
CA ARG A 68 7.41 -6.62 8.90
C ARG A 68 6.55 -5.36 8.75
N ALA A 69 5.30 -5.41 9.18
CA ALA A 69 4.40 -4.24 9.16
C ALA A 69 4.94 -3.12 10.06
N ILE A 70 5.39 -3.45 11.27
CA ILE A 70 5.97 -2.50 12.23
C ILE A 70 7.26 -1.87 11.68
N ALA A 71 8.12 -2.67 11.04
CA ALA A 71 9.35 -2.18 10.43
C ALA A 71 9.10 -1.15 9.30
N GLU A 72 8.01 -1.31 8.55
CA GLU A 72 7.64 -0.35 7.50
C GLU A 72 7.13 0.97 8.11
N ILE A 73 6.32 0.90 9.17
CA ILE A 73 5.85 2.08 9.90
C ILE A 73 7.01 2.83 10.54
N SER A 74 7.97 2.13 11.14
CA SER A 74 9.12 2.77 11.78
C SER A 74 9.96 3.54 10.78
N LYS A 75 10.20 2.99 9.58
CA LYS A 75 10.89 3.68 8.48
C LYS A 75 10.16 4.96 8.04
N GLN A 76 8.84 4.90 7.89
CA GLN A 76 8.05 6.09 7.54
C GLN A 76 8.15 7.17 8.63
N LEU A 77 8.03 6.77 9.90
CA LEU A 77 8.14 7.68 11.04
C LEU A 77 9.53 8.32 11.12
N SER A 78 10.61 7.56 10.94
CA SER A 78 11.98 8.08 10.92
C SER A 78 12.20 9.09 9.79
N THR A 79 11.63 8.81 8.61
CA THR A 79 11.69 9.73 7.46
C THR A 79 10.95 11.03 7.76
N MET A 80 9.75 10.97 8.34
CA MET A 80 9.00 12.16 8.74
C MET A 80 9.71 12.94 9.85
N SER A 81 10.25 12.27 10.86
CA SER A 81 10.99 12.92 11.94
C SER A 81 12.21 13.67 11.41
N THR A 82 12.96 13.04 10.48
CA THR A 82 14.12 13.67 9.84
C THR A 82 13.72 14.87 9.00
N SER A 83 12.63 14.81 8.22
CA SER A 83 12.17 15.96 7.45
C SER A 83 11.72 17.10 8.36
N LEU A 84 10.98 16.80 9.43
CA LEU A 84 10.53 17.80 10.40
C LEU A 84 11.71 18.52 11.08
N MET A 85 12.76 17.78 11.46
CA MET A 85 13.97 18.38 12.03
C MET A 85 14.67 19.32 11.03
N ARG A 86 14.78 18.91 9.76
CA ARG A 86 15.36 19.78 8.71
C ARG A 86 14.53 21.03 8.49
N ASP A 87 13.21 20.90 8.41
CA ASP A 87 12.29 22.02 8.20
C ASP A 87 12.35 23.01 9.39
N TYR A 88 12.46 22.49 10.62
CA TYR A 88 12.68 23.31 11.81
C TYR A 88 14.00 24.10 11.73
N MET A 89 15.12 23.44 11.45
CA MET A 89 16.43 24.10 11.32
C MET A 89 16.45 25.15 10.19
N ALA A 90 15.80 24.86 9.06
CA ALA A 90 15.67 25.81 7.97
C ALA A 90 14.85 27.05 8.38
N SER A 91 13.75 26.86 9.11
CA SER A 91 12.92 27.97 9.60
C SER A 91 13.63 28.84 10.65
N ALA A 92 14.41 28.23 11.54
CA ALA A 92 15.21 28.95 12.53
C ALA A 92 16.27 29.84 11.86
N ASN A 93 17.03 29.29 10.90
CA ASN A 93 18.03 30.06 10.15
C ASN A 93 17.40 31.17 9.30
N ALA A 94 16.23 30.93 8.71
CA ALA A 94 15.51 31.95 7.96
C ALA A 94 15.06 33.12 8.86
N THR A 95 14.61 32.82 10.08
CA THR A 95 14.24 33.84 11.08
C THR A 95 15.45 34.67 11.51
N GLU A 96 16.62 34.05 11.68
CA GLU A 96 17.86 34.75 12.01
C GLU A 96 18.35 35.65 10.86
N GLN A 97 18.22 35.22 9.61
CA GLN A 97 18.54 36.05 8.43
C GLN A 97 17.57 37.24 8.27
N GLU A 98 16.28 37.02 8.52
CA GLU A 98 15.28 38.10 8.47
C GLU A 98 15.58 39.16 9.54
N LYS A 99 15.89 38.72 10.77
CA LYS A 99 16.28 39.59 11.89
C LYS A 99 17.58 40.34 11.63
N SER A 100 18.57 39.70 11.00
CA SER A 100 19.83 40.35 10.59
C SER A 100 19.65 41.34 9.43
N SER A 101 18.62 41.20 8.58
CA SER A 101 18.38 42.11 7.45
C SER A 101 17.55 43.35 7.84
N GLY A 102 16.87 43.34 8.99
CA GLY A 102 16.01 44.41 9.48
C GLY A 102 16.63 45.38 10.51
N GLU A 103 17.77 45.04 11.11
CA GLU A 103 18.48 45.93 12.06
C GLU A 103 19.59 46.71 11.35
N GLN A 104 19.21 47.76 10.62
CA GLN A 104 20.15 48.80 10.18
C GLN A 104 20.30 49.82 11.31
N TYR A 105 21.35 49.67 12.13
CA TYR A 105 21.73 50.69 13.11
C TYR A 105 22.05 51.99 12.38
N VAL A 106 21.17 52.99 12.48
CA VAL A 106 21.50 54.37 12.15
C VAL A 106 22.29 54.91 13.35
N GLU A 107 23.60 54.97 13.18
CA GLU A 107 24.48 55.68 14.11
C GLU A 107 24.14 57.17 14.06
N ASN A 108 23.92 57.77 15.23
CA ASN A 108 23.68 59.19 15.40
C ASN A 108 24.87 59.82 16.13
#